data_AF-A0A1V5NEE0-F1
#
_entry.id   AF-A0A1V5NEE0-F1
#
_cell.length_a   1.000
_cell.length_b   1.000
_cell.length_c   1.000
_cell.angle_alpha   90.00
_cell.angle_beta   90.00
_cell.angle_gamma   90.00
#
_symmetry.space_group_name_H-M   'P 1'
#
loop_
_entity.id
_entity.type
_entity.pdbx_description
1 polymer ?
#
loop_
_entity_poly.entity_id
_entity_poly.type
_entity_poly.pdbx_seq_one_letter_code
_entity_poly.pdbx_strand_id
1 'polypeptide(L)'
;MIFIKPTKPLEEKAKDALYPYKSKEDKSIAQMLNSYNIPFFYKQPTLVIENGKRMIEYSDFFLPTYNGLAIDFIIESNSAIYRRKKNVYQDNQIPAVLITHRDMSTPNWEKRLYNRLQGTYHIRSAYRPRRRYG
;
A
#
# COMPACT_ATOMS: atom_id res chain seq x y z
N MET A 1 -24.19 32.01 2.87
CA MET A 1 -22.81 31.70 2.44
C MET A 1 -22.25 30.64 3.38
N ILE A 2 -22.03 29.42 2.90
CA ILE A 2 -21.38 28.36 3.69
C ILE A 2 -19.87 28.50 3.46
N PHE A 3 -19.13 28.90 4.49
CA PHE A 3 -17.67 28.87 4.48
C PHE A 3 -17.21 27.42 4.61
N ILE A 4 -16.89 26.79 3.49
CA ILE A 4 -16.22 25.49 3.49
C ILE A 4 -14.77 25.77 3.86
N LYS A 5 -14.36 25.42 5.09
CA LYS A 5 -12.93 25.45 5.45
C LYS A 5 -12.18 24.55 4.47
N PRO A 6 -11.08 25.00 3.84
CA PRO A 6 -10.33 24.16 2.94
C PRO A 6 -9.84 22.93 3.70
N THR A 7 -10.29 21.76 3.26
CA THR A 7 -9.82 20.49 3.80
C THR A 7 -8.35 20.33 3.47
N LYS A 8 -7.52 20.06 4.48
CA LYS A 8 -6.09 19.74 4.29
C LYS A 8 -5.91 18.66 3.20
N PRO A 9 -4.86 18.74 2.36
CA PRO A 9 -4.46 17.68 1.44
C PRO A 9 -4.31 16.32 2.14
N LEU A 10 -4.50 15.23 1.40
CA LEU A 10 -4.42 13.86 1.94
C LEU A 10 -3.05 13.58 2.56
N GLU A 11 -2.00 14.14 1.99
CA GLU A 11 -0.61 13.99 2.44
C GLU A 11 -0.40 14.60 3.82
N GLU A 12 -1.00 15.76 4.10
CA GLU A 12 -0.92 16.39 5.44
C GLU A 12 -1.69 15.58 6.48
N LYS A 13 -2.88 15.07 6.11
CA LYS A 13 -3.66 14.20 7.01
C LYS A 13 -2.91 12.91 7.35
N ALA A 14 -2.17 12.36 6.38
CA ALA A 14 -1.37 11.16 6.58
C ALA A 14 -0.19 11.39 7.55
N LYS A 15 0.45 12.56 7.50
CA LYS A 15 1.61 12.89 8.36
C LYS A 15 1.24 13.05 9.84
N ASP A 16 0.05 13.58 10.13
CA ASP A 16 -0.38 13.90 11.50
C ASP A 16 -1.12 12.73 12.20
N ALA A 17 -1.26 11.58 11.54
CA ALA A 17 -2.13 10.51 12.01
C ALA A 17 -1.46 9.56 13.04
N LEU A 18 -2.13 9.38 14.18
CA LEU A 18 -1.79 8.38 15.19
C LEU A 18 -2.61 7.11 14.96
N TYR A 19 -1.94 5.98 14.67
CA TYR A 19 -2.60 4.72 14.34
C TYR A 19 -2.38 3.63 15.39
N PRO A 20 -3.42 2.85 15.75
CA PRO A 20 -3.27 1.65 16.57
C PRO A 20 -2.85 0.46 15.69
N TYR A 21 -1.54 0.31 15.45
CA TYR A 21 -1.01 -0.80 14.65
C TYR A 21 -1.37 -2.16 15.25
N LYS A 22 -1.79 -3.10 14.39
CA LYS A 22 -2.26 -4.43 14.81
C LYS A 22 -1.13 -5.41 15.16
N SER A 23 0.08 -5.16 14.68
CA SER A 23 1.23 -6.05 14.85
C SER A 23 2.52 -5.27 15.13
N LYS A 24 3.56 -5.95 15.60
CA LYS A 24 4.89 -5.34 15.77
C LYS A 24 5.51 -5.02 14.40
N GLU A 25 5.22 -5.85 13.41
CA GLU A 25 5.68 -5.73 12.03
C GLU A 25 5.09 -4.51 11.34
N ASP A 26 3.77 -4.28 11.51
CA ASP A 26 3.09 -3.06 11.05
C ASP A 26 3.75 -1.82 11.66
N LYS A 27 4.01 -1.86 12.98
CA LYS A 27 4.68 -0.75 13.66
C LYS A 27 6.08 -0.50 13.10
N SER A 28 6.86 -1.54 12.83
CA SER A 28 8.20 -1.43 12.24
C SER A 28 8.15 -0.88 10.81
N ILE A 29 7.20 -1.31 9.99
CA ILE A 29 7.00 -0.77 8.64
C ILE A 29 6.63 0.71 8.72
N ALA A 30 5.71 1.09 9.61
CA ALA A 30 5.32 2.48 9.82
C ALA A 30 6.49 3.36 10.27
N GLN A 31 7.32 2.87 11.20
CA GLN A 31 8.53 3.57 11.64
C GLN A 31 9.51 3.79 10.49
N MET A 32 9.68 2.80 9.62
CA MET A 32 10.47 2.95 8.40
C MET A 32 9.87 3.99 7.46
N LEU A 33 8.57 3.92 7.16
CA LEU A 33 7.91 4.91 6.28
C LEU A 33 8.08 6.34 6.82
N ASN A 34 7.93 6.52 8.13
CA ASN A 34 8.18 7.80 8.80
C ASN A 34 9.64 8.26 8.67
N SER A 35 10.62 7.36 8.85
CA SER A 35 12.05 7.73 8.75
C SER A 35 12.47 8.17 7.35
N TYR A 36 11.82 7.65 6.31
CA TYR A 36 11.99 8.09 4.92
C TYR A 36 11.04 9.25 4.52
N ASN A 37 10.29 9.82 5.46
CA ASN A 37 9.29 10.88 5.21
C ASN A 37 8.23 10.51 4.16
N ILE A 38 7.82 9.25 4.13
CA ILE A 38 6.78 8.74 3.23
C ILE A 38 5.42 8.85 3.92
N PRO A 39 4.50 9.71 3.46
CA PRO A 39 3.15 9.77 4.01
C PRO A 39 2.38 8.48 3.72
N PHE A 40 1.61 8.00 4.69
CA PHE A 40 0.78 6.81 4.53
C PHE A 40 -0.55 6.89 5.29
N PHE A 41 -1.52 6.11 4.84
CA PHE A 41 -2.72 5.78 5.60
C PHE A 41 -2.68 4.33 6.05
N TYR A 42 -2.96 4.07 7.33
CA TYR A 42 -3.05 2.71 7.86
C TYR A 42 -4.48 2.18 7.71
N LYS A 43 -4.63 0.97 7.16
CA LYS A 43 -5.95 0.32 6.96
C LYS A 43 -6.96 1.18 6.20
N GLN A 44 -6.50 1.86 5.15
CA GLN A 44 -7.37 2.63 4.27
C GLN A 44 -8.31 1.68 3.49
N PRO A 45 -9.64 1.88 3.54
CA PRO A 45 -10.57 1.10 2.73
C PRO A 45 -10.37 1.40 1.24
N THR A 46 -10.21 0.34 0.44
CA THR A 46 -10.02 0.41 -1.00
C THR A 46 -11.05 -0.46 -1.71
N LEU A 47 -11.78 0.11 -2.67
CA LEU A 47 -12.72 -0.66 -3.49
C LEU A 47 -11.94 -1.55 -4.46
N VAL A 48 -12.23 -2.84 -4.46
CA VAL A 48 -11.66 -3.83 -5.38
C VAL A 48 -12.76 -4.68 -5.99
N ILE A 49 -12.44 -5.31 -7.12
CA ILE A 49 -13.22 -6.35 -7.77
C ILE A 49 -12.46 -7.66 -7.59
N GLU A 50 -13.10 -8.64 -6.96
CA GLU A 50 -12.59 -9.99 -6.80
C GLU A 50 -13.64 -10.98 -7.27
N ASN A 51 -13.30 -11.85 -8.23
CA ASN A 51 -14.23 -12.80 -8.84
C ASN A 51 -15.54 -12.16 -9.34
N GLY A 52 -15.44 -10.97 -9.94
CA GLY A 52 -16.58 -10.20 -10.46
C GLY A 52 -17.42 -9.48 -9.40
N LYS A 53 -17.10 -9.63 -8.10
CA LYS A 53 -17.81 -8.97 -7.00
C LYS A 53 -17.05 -7.76 -6.50
N ARG A 54 -17.77 -6.67 -6.24
CA ARG A 54 -17.22 -5.47 -5.58
C ARG A 54 -17.05 -5.74 -4.10
N MET A 55 -15.86 -5.49 -3.57
CA MET A 55 -15.48 -5.71 -2.19
C MET A 55 -14.64 -4.55 -1.68
N ILE A 56 -14.55 -4.40 -0.35
CA ILE A 56 -13.64 -3.44 0.28
C ILE A 56 -12.45 -4.21 0.83
N GLU A 57 -11.27 -3.87 0.33
CA GLU A 57 -9.99 -4.38 0.81
C GLU A 57 -9.34 -3.36 1.74
N TYR A 58 -8.71 -3.83 2.81
CA TYR A 58 -8.00 -2.99 3.77
C TYR A 58 -6.51 -3.34 3.76
N SER A 59 -5.76 -2.69 2.86
CA SER A 59 -4.30 -2.79 2.85
C SER A 59 -3.72 -2.29 4.18
N ASP A 60 -2.65 -2.89 4.67
CA ASP A 60 -1.99 -2.43 5.90
C ASP A 60 -1.58 -0.96 5.74
N PHE A 61 -0.92 -0.61 4.63
CA PHE A 61 -0.54 0.77 4.32
C PHE A 61 -0.95 1.16 2.91
N PHE A 62 -1.48 2.37 2.76
CA PHE A 62 -1.73 3.03 1.48
C PHE A 62 -0.85 4.26 1.36
N LEU A 63 -0.09 4.36 0.27
CA LEU A 63 0.87 5.44 0.03
C LEU A 63 0.32 6.44 -1.00
N PRO A 64 -0.29 7.57 -0.57
CA PRO A 64 -0.88 8.54 -1.50
C PRO A 64 0.14 9.11 -2.49
N THR A 65 1.37 9.37 -2.05
CA THR A 65 2.43 9.96 -2.89
C THR A 65 3.07 8.96 -3.86
N TYR A 66 2.73 7.67 -3.78
CA TYR A 66 3.25 6.60 -4.63
C TYR A 66 2.17 6.06 -5.59
N ASN A 67 1.31 6.95 -6.12
CA ASN A 67 0.18 6.58 -6.99
C ASN A 67 -0.75 5.54 -6.32
N GLY A 68 -1.02 5.72 -5.03
CA GLY A 68 -1.88 4.84 -4.25
C GLY A 68 -1.31 3.43 -4.04
N LEU A 69 0.01 3.30 -3.88
CA LEU A 69 0.67 2.01 -3.66
C LEU A 69 0.24 1.40 -2.32
N ALA A 70 -0.18 0.13 -2.36
CA ALA A 70 -0.52 -0.67 -1.19
C ALA A 70 0.69 -1.46 -0.66
N ILE A 71 0.86 -1.51 0.65
CA ILE A 71 1.79 -2.42 1.33
C ILE A 71 0.97 -3.32 2.24
N ASP A 72 1.23 -4.63 2.19
CA ASP A 72 0.73 -5.59 3.17
C ASP A 72 1.85 -6.45 3.71
N PHE A 73 1.83 -6.65 5.03
CA PHE A 73 2.60 -7.68 5.71
C PHE A 73 1.85 -9.02 5.68
N ILE A 74 2.52 -10.05 5.18
CA ILE A 74 1.98 -11.41 5.09
C ILE A 74 3.02 -12.38 5.63
N ILE A 75 2.66 -13.18 6.63
CA ILE A 75 3.61 -14.07 7.31
C ILE A 75 4.37 -14.97 6.32
N GLU A 76 3.65 -15.65 5.41
CA GLU A 76 4.23 -16.63 4.50
C GLU A 76 3.90 -16.34 3.02
N SER A 77 4.93 -16.36 2.16
CA SER A 77 4.80 -16.12 0.71
C SER A 77 4.10 -17.25 -0.05
N ASN A 78 4.09 -18.47 0.49
CA ASN A 78 3.41 -19.64 -0.10
C ASN A 78 1.96 -19.80 0.41
N SER A 79 1.46 -18.87 1.21
CA SER A 79 0.08 -18.91 1.71
C SER A 79 -0.95 -18.61 0.62
N ALA A 80 -2.18 -19.10 0.82
CA ALA A 80 -3.31 -18.75 -0.03
C ALA A 80 -3.63 -17.24 0.04
N ILE A 81 -3.40 -16.61 1.20
CA ILE A 81 -3.59 -15.17 1.42
C ILE A 81 -2.64 -14.37 0.53
N TYR A 82 -1.35 -14.75 0.48
CA TYR A 82 -0.37 -14.10 -0.38
C TYR A 82 -0.79 -14.14 -1.84
N ARG A 83 -1.17 -15.33 -2.34
CA ARG A 83 -1.63 -15.51 -3.72
C ARG A 83 -2.89 -14.69 -4.02
N ARG A 84 -3.86 -14.71 -3.11
CA ARG A 84 -5.11 -13.95 -3.23
C ARG A 84 -4.84 -12.45 -3.33
N LYS A 85 -4.13 -11.86 -2.36
CA LYS A 85 -3.83 -10.42 -2.35
C LYS A 85 -3.02 -10.00 -3.57
N LYS A 86 -2.05 -10.81 -3.99
CA LYS A 86 -1.29 -10.57 -5.21
C LYS A 86 -2.20 -10.46 -6.44
N ASN A 87 -3.14 -11.40 -6.59
CA ASN A 87 -4.09 -11.40 -7.70
C ASN A 87 -5.05 -10.21 -7.60
N VAL A 88 -5.63 -9.95 -6.43
CA VAL A 88 -6.53 -8.80 -6.19
C VAL A 88 -5.85 -7.50 -6.62
N TYR A 89 -4.63 -7.22 -6.17
CA TYR A 89 -3.94 -5.98 -6.55
C TYR A 89 -3.57 -5.94 -8.03
N GLN A 90 -3.15 -7.06 -8.60
CA GLN A 90 -2.82 -7.14 -10.01
C GLN A 90 -4.05 -6.87 -10.90
N ASP A 91 -5.17 -7.53 -10.62
CA ASP A 91 -6.40 -7.47 -11.40
C ASP A 91 -7.08 -6.09 -11.28
N ASN A 92 -6.95 -5.44 -10.12
CA ASN A 92 -7.47 -4.09 -9.88
C ASN A 92 -6.48 -2.99 -10.26
N GLN A 93 -5.34 -3.33 -10.86
CA GLN A 93 -4.29 -2.38 -11.28
C GLN A 93 -3.73 -1.53 -10.13
N ILE A 94 -3.86 -2.00 -8.89
CA ILE A 94 -3.31 -1.33 -7.71
C ILE A 94 -1.81 -1.67 -7.63
N PRO A 95 -0.90 -0.67 -7.59
CA PRO A 95 0.51 -0.95 -7.31
C PRO A 95 0.62 -1.49 -5.89
N ALA A 96 1.32 -2.62 -5.71
CA ALA A 96 1.40 -3.23 -4.39
C ALA A 96 2.75 -3.89 -4.12
N VAL A 97 3.17 -3.82 -2.86
CA VAL A 97 4.32 -4.52 -2.32
C VAL A 97 3.86 -5.40 -1.16
N LEU A 98 3.83 -6.71 -1.40
CA LEU A 98 3.65 -7.70 -0.33
C LEU A 98 5.03 -7.95 0.31
N ILE A 99 5.14 -7.68 1.60
CA ILE A 99 6.32 -7.94 2.42
C ILE A 99 6.05 -9.10 3.36
N THR A 100 7.03 -9.98 3.54
CA THR A 100 6.90 -11.18 4.37
C THR A 100 7.77 -11.15 5.61
N HIS A 101 7.49 -12.05 6.55
CA HIS A 101 8.33 -12.23 7.73
C HIS A 101 9.79 -12.52 7.35
N ARG A 102 9.98 -13.34 6.30
CA ARG A 102 11.32 -13.64 5.77
C ARG A 102 12.02 -12.37 5.27
N ASP A 103 11.31 -11.48 4.58
CA ASP A 103 11.89 -10.23 4.09
C ASP A 103 12.35 -9.34 5.24
N MET A 104 11.50 -9.17 6.27
CA MET A 104 11.80 -8.37 7.46
C MET A 104 12.90 -8.97 8.35
N SER A 105 13.11 -10.29 8.27
CA SER A 105 14.18 -10.97 9.00
C SER A 105 15.57 -10.78 8.36
N THR A 106 15.64 -10.22 7.14
CA THR A 106 16.94 -9.97 6.49
C THR A 106 17.59 -8.67 6.97
N PRO A 107 18.92 -8.59 7.05
CA PRO A 107 19.61 -7.33 7.31
C PRO A 107 19.26 -6.27 6.26
N ASN A 108 19.06 -5.03 6.72
CA ASN A 108 18.70 -3.87 5.90
C ASN A 108 17.39 -4.04 5.13
N TRP A 109 16.42 -4.78 5.68
CA TRP A 109 15.11 -4.96 5.06
C TRP A 109 14.40 -3.63 4.80
N GLU A 110 14.61 -2.61 5.65
CA GLU A 110 14.05 -1.26 5.52
C GLU A 110 14.48 -0.64 4.20
N LYS A 111 15.79 -0.61 3.94
CA LYS A 111 16.37 -0.05 2.72
C LYS A 111 15.95 -0.85 1.48
N ARG A 112 15.85 -2.18 1.60
CA ARG A 112 15.39 -3.05 0.52
C ARG A 112 13.92 -2.78 0.18
N LEU A 113 13.06 -2.63 1.19
CA LEU A 113 11.66 -2.28 1.00
C LEU A 113 11.56 -0.88 0.36
N TYR A 114 12.27 0.11 0.88
CA TYR A 114 12.32 1.46 0.29
C TYR A 114 12.68 1.42 -1.21
N ASN A 115 13.76 0.73 -1.58
CA ASN A 115 14.16 0.59 -2.98
C ASN A 115 13.08 -0.11 -3.83
N ARG A 116 12.38 -1.10 -3.29
CA ARG A 116 11.28 -1.79 -3.96
C ARG A 116 10.06 -0.87 -4.16
N LEU A 117 9.78 0.03 -3.21
CA LEU A 117 8.74 1.06 -3.35
C LEU A 117 9.07 2.01 -4.50
N GLN A 118 10.32 2.50 -4.55
CA GLN A 118 10.79 3.39 -5.63
C GLN A 118 10.71 2.71 -6.99
N GLY A 119 11.19 1.46 -7.11
CA GLY A 119 11.11 0.69 -8.35
C GLY A 119 9.67 0.47 -8.81
N THR A 120 8.76 0.13 -7.88
CA THR A 120 7.35 -0.10 -8.20
C THR A 120 6.66 1.17 -8.71
N TYR A 121 6.99 2.32 -8.12
CA TYR A 121 6.48 3.62 -8.54
C TYR A 121 6.96 4.02 -9.94
N HIS A 122 8.26 3.88 -10.22
CA HIS A 122 8.85 4.25 -11.51
C HIS A 122 8.46 3.33 -12.68
N ILE A 123 8.28 2.03 -12.45
CA ILE A 123 7.93 1.07 -13.51
C ILE A 123 6.52 1.35 -14.08
N ARG A 124 5.57 1.83 -13.27
CA ARG A 124 4.17 2.04 -13.70
C ARG A 124 3.85 3.45 -14.19
N SER A 125 4.78 4.40 -14.12
CA SER A 125 4.63 5.69 -14.79
C SER A 125 4.56 5.53 -16.32
N ALA A 126 5.06 4.41 -16.85
CA ALA A 126 4.87 3.99 -18.24
C ALA A 126 3.56 3.19 -18.38
N TYR A 127 2.45 3.89 -18.61
CA TYR A 127 1.11 3.31 -18.78
C TYR A 127 1.08 2.16 -19.81
N ARG A 128 0.57 0.99 -19.41
CA ARG A 128 0.10 -0.02 -20.37
C ARG A 128 -1.18 0.50 -21.06
N PRO A 129 -1.31 0.39 -22.38
CA PRO A 129 -2.52 0.80 -23.08
C PRO A 129 -3.72 -0.01 -22.60
N ARG A 130 -4.86 0.68 -22.41
CA ARG A 130 -6.15 0.07 -22.11
C ARG A 130 -6.45 -1.02 -23.13
N ARG A 131 -6.55 -2.29 -22.70
CA ARG A 131 -7.24 -3.29 -23.50
C ARG A 131 -8.71 -2.91 -23.54
N ARG A 132 -9.21 -2.56 -24.73
CA ARG A 132 -10.64 -2.41 -24.98
C ARG A 132 -11.28 -3.78 -24.77
N TYR A 133 -12.18 -3.89 -23.81
CA TYR A 133 -13.18 -4.95 -23.84
C TYR A 133 -14.19 -4.53 -24.91
N GLY A 134 -14.24 -5.29 -26.00
CA GLY A 134 -15.28 -5.21 -27.01
C GLY A 134 -16.45 -6.12 -26.65
#